data_AF-A0A520BK64-F1
#
_entry.id   AF-A0A520BK64-F1
#
_cell.length_a   1.000
_cell.length_b   1.000
_cell.length_c   1.000
_cell.angle_alpha   90.00
_cell.angle_beta   90.00
_cell.angle_gamma   90.00
#
_symmetry.space_group_name_H-M   'P 1'
#
loop_
_entity.id
_entity.type
_entity.pdbx_description
1 polymer ?
#
loop_
_entity_poly.entity_id
_entity_poly.type
_entity_poly.pdbx_seq_one_letter_code
_entity_poly.pdbx_strand_id
1 'polypeptide(L)'
;MKTSPKALMALLALAGASAFAQTPGANTPRVDQREANQQARIAQGAASGNLTPHETQRLEKEQARVDNAEAKAKSDGTVTAKERRRLHAMQDGASRDIRRKKHNDRTAPSGS
;
A
#
# COMPACT_ATOMS: atom_id res chain seq x y z
N MET A 1 -22.13 27.18 -56.29
CA MET A 1 -20.71 26.70 -56.24
C MET A 1 -20.22 27.01 -54.83
N LYS A 2 -19.81 26.12 -53.93
CA LYS A 2 -19.17 24.80 -54.01
C LYS A 2 -19.62 23.93 -52.80
N THR A 3 -19.78 22.63 -53.08
CA THR A 3 -19.71 21.42 -52.20
C THR A 3 -20.62 21.22 -50.98
N SER A 4 -21.55 20.28 -51.09
CA SER A 4 -22.08 19.40 -50.01
C SER A 4 -21.44 18.00 -50.16
N PRO A 5 -21.35 17.11 -49.13
CA PRO A 5 -22.47 16.20 -48.85
C PRO A 5 -22.59 15.61 -47.40
N LYS A 6 -23.67 14.85 -47.25
CA LYS A 6 -24.26 14.05 -46.15
C LYS A 6 -23.36 12.95 -45.55
N ALA A 7 -23.68 12.50 -44.33
CA ALA A 7 -23.59 11.12 -43.75
C ALA A 7 -23.29 11.19 -42.23
N LEU A 8 -23.72 10.34 -41.30
CA LEU A 8 -24.39 9.04 -41.33
C LEU A 8 -24.98 8.77 -39.92
N MET A 9 -26.15 8.13 -39.86
CA MET A 9 -26.62 7.35 -38.70
C MET A 9 -25.68 6.14 -38.46
N ALA A 10 -25.50 5.72 -37.20
CA ALA A 10 -25.68 4.34 -36.71
C ALA A 10 -24.82 4.03 -35.46
N LEU A 11 -25.44 3.27 -34.55
CA LEU A 11 -24.92 2.76 -33.29
C LEU A 11 -23.60 1.97 -33.43
N LEU A 12 -22.78 2.03 -32.37
CA LEU A 12 -22.01 0.87 -31.92
C LEU A 12 -21.96 0.86 -30.38
N ALA A 13 -22.80 0.03 -29.78
CA ALA A 13 -22.55 -0.48 -28.43
C ALA A 13 -21.40 -1.48 -28.55
N LEU A 14 -20.31 -1.28 -27.80
CA LEU A 14 -19.34 -2.33 -27.58
C LEU A 14 -18.92 -2.38 -26.12
N ALA A 15 -19.16 -3.56 -25.56
CA ALA A 15 -18.87 -4.02 -24.22
C ALA A 15 -17.38 -3.91 -23.86
N GLY A 16 -17.09 -3.86 -22.56
CA GLY A 16 -15.73 -4.10 -22.08
C GLY A 16 -15.35 -3.44 -20.75
N ALA A 17 -16.24 -3.30 -19.78
CA ALA A 17 -15.76 -3.15 -18.41
C ALA A 17 -15.35 -4.55 -17.93
N SER A 18 -14.11 -4.91 -18.23
CA SER A 18 -13.45 -6.12 -17.75
C SER A 18 -13.65 -6.21 -16.23
N ALA A 19 -14.52 -7.12 -15.81
CA ALA A 19 -14.54 -7.58 -14.44
C ALA A 19 -13.21 -8.31 -14.24
N PHE A 20 -12.20 -7.62 -13.71
CA PHE A 20 -10.99 -8.25 -13.23
C PHE A 20 -11.44 -9.35 -12.27
N ALA A 21 -11.15 -10.60 -12.62
CA ALA A 21 -11.43 -11.75 -11.78
C ALA A 21 -10.68 -11.55 -10.45
N GLN A 22 -11.37 -11.02 -9.44
CA GLN A 22 -10.86 -11.00 -8.08
C GLN A 22 -10.86 -12.44 -7.61
N THR A 23 -9.71 -13.12 -7.66
CA THR A 23 -9.58 -14.48 -7.16
C THR A 23 -9.99 -14.49 -5.68
N PRO A 24 -11.09 -15.17 -5.31
CA PRO A 24 -11.54 -15.23 -3.93
C PRO A 24 -10.46 -15.93 -3.10
N GLY A 25 -9.71 -15.16 -2.29
CA GLY A 25 -8.61 -15.69 -1.48
C GLY A 25 -7.30 -14.91 -1.59
N ALA A 26 -7.04 -14.19 -2.69
CA ALA A 26 -5.84 -13.35 -2.84
C ALA A 26 -5.96 -11.99 -2.13
N ASN A 27 -7.18 -11.51 -1.89
CA ASN A 27 -7.42 -10.21 -1.28
C ASN A 27 -7.09 -10.21 0.22
N THR A 28 -6.33 -9.23 0.68
CA THR A 28 -5.90 -9.03 2.07
C THR A 28 -6.27 -7.62 2.58
N PRO A 29 -7.55 -7.19 2.49
CA PRO A 29 -7.96 -5.79 2.75
C PRO A 29 -7.58 -5.26 4.14
N ARG A 30 -7.49 -6.13 5.16
CA ARG A 30 -7.05 -5.73 6.51
C ARG A 30 -5.54 -5.47 6.60
N VAL A 31 -4.75 -6.14 5.77
CA VAL A 31 -3.30 -5.94 5.65
C VAL A 31 -3.06 -4.62 4.92
N ASP A 32 -3.68 -4.42 3.76
CA ASP A 32 -3.58 -3.18 2.98
C ASP A 32 -3.93 -1.93 3.84
N GLN A 33 -5.04 -1.98 4.59
CA GLN A 33 -5.43 -0.87 5.48
C GLN A 33 -4.41 -0.59 6.59
N ARG A 34 -3.75 -1.64 7.11
CA ARG A 34 -2.74 -1.50 8.16
C ARG A 34 -1.45 -0.92 7.61
N GLU A 35 -1.03 -1.26 6.41
CA GLU A 35 0.11 -0.62 5.73
C GLU A 35 -0.15 0.86 5.52
N ALA A 36 -1.32 1.24 4.99
CA ALA A 36 -1.69 2.65 4.82
C ALA A 36 -1.63 3.43 6.15
N ASN A 37 -2.16 2.85 7.23
CA ASN A 37 -2.11 3.47 8.56
C ASN A 37 -0.68 3.58 9.11
N GLN A 38 0.18 2.59 8.84
CA GLN A 38 1.58 2.62 9.25
C GLN A 38 2.35 3.69 8.48
N GLN A 39 2.14 3.79 7.18
CA GLN A 39 2.75 4.81 6.33
C GLN A 39 2.36 6.22 6.80
N ALA A 40 1.09 6.45 7.12
CA ALA A 40 0.64 7.72 7.69
C ALA A 40 1.36 8.05 9.01
N ARG A 41 1.59 7.06 9.88
CA ARG A 41 2.30 7.26 11.16
C ARG A 41 3.79 7.57 10.96
N ILE A 42 4.43 6.94 9.97
CA ILE A 42 5.84 7.21 9.61
C ILE A 42 5.94 8.63 9.05
N ALA A 43 5.11 8.98 8.08
CA ALA A 43 5.07 10.32 7.49
C ALA A 43 4.83 11.41 8.54
N GLN A 44 3.87 11.19 9.46
CA GLN A 44 3.61 12.11 10.56
C GLN A 44 4.81 12.24 11.51
N GLY A 45 5.48 11.13 11.84
CA GLY A 45 6.66 11.15 12.70
C GLY A 45 7.86 11.86 12.06
N ALA A 46 8.06 11.68 10.76
CA ALA A 46 9.09 12.39 10.00
C ALA A 46 8.79 13.90 9.92
N ALA A 47 7.55 14.26 9.58
CA ALA A 47 7.13 15.67 9.48
C ALA A 47 7.20 16.41 10.83
N SER A 48 6.90 15.72 11.93
CA SER A 48 6.94 16.33 13.27
C SER A 48 8.33 16.26 13.92
N GLY A 49 9.34 15.69 13.27
CA GLY A 49 10.68 15.49 13.85
C GLY A 49 10.76 14.43 14.96
N ASN A 50 9.69 13.68 15.21
CA ASN A 50 9.66 12.55 16.17
C ASN A 50 10.37 11.30 15.61
N LEU A 51 10.69 11.29 14.31
CA LEU A 51 11.52 10.28 13.67
C LEU A 51 12.70 10.97 13.00
N THR A 52 13.90 10.49 13.31
CA THR A 52 15.09 10.90 12.56
C THR A 52 15.03 10.39 11.11
N PRO A 53 15.75 10.99 10.15
CA PRO A 53 15.82 10.47 8.78
C PRO A 53 16.28 9.01 8.71
N HIS A 54 17.22 8.62 9.56
CA HIS A 54 17.70 7.24 9.66
C HIS A 54 16.64 6.27 10.18
N GLU A 55 15.85 6.70 11.17
CA GLU A 55 14.76 5.87 11.70
C GLU A 55 13.61 5.75 10.72
N THR A 56 13.27 6.85 10.03
CA THR A 56 12.32 6.84 8.92
C THR A 56 12.77 5.81 7.86
N GLN A 57 14.03 5.89 7.40
CA GLN A 57 14.54 4.94 6.41
C GLN A 57 14.49 3.47 6.89
N ARG A 58 14.74 3.21 8.18
CA ARG A 58 14.63 1.86 8.75
C ARG A 58 13.19 1.35 8.75
N LEU A 59 12.24 2.20 9.11
CA LEU A 59 10.81 1.87 9.12
C LEU A 59 10.27 1.64 7.70
N GLU A 60 10.68 2.46 6.74
CA GLU A 60 10.34 2.27 5.31
C GLU A 60 10.87 0.93 4.77
N LYS A 61 12.09 0.55 5.13
CA LYS A 61 12.64 -0.77 4.78
C LYS A 61 11.86 -1.92 5.41
N GLU A 62 11.27 -1.70 6.59
CA GLU A 62 10.40 -2.70 7.23
C GLU A 62 9.07 -2.81 6.51
N GLN A 63 8.41 -1.69 6.16
CA GLN A 63 7.18 -1.69 5.34
C GLN A 63 7.40 -2.41 4.02
N ALA A 64 8.49 -2.08 3.30
CA ALA A 64 8.82 -2.74 2.04
C ALA A 64 8.99 -4.27 2.18
N ARG A 65 9.42 -4.78 3.35
CA ARG A 65 9.48 -6.23 3.60
C ARG A 65 8.10 -6.84 3.80
N VAL A 66 7.16 -6.11 4.41
CA VAL A 66 5.76 -6.53 4.54
C VAL A 66 5.13 -6.58 3.15
N ASP A 67 5.27 -5.53 2.36
CA ASP A 67 4.73 -5.45 0.98
C ASP A 67 5.25 -6.60 0.11
N ASN A 68 6.54 -6.89 0.18
CA ASN A 68 7.13 -8.02 -0.56
C ASN A 68 6.60 -9.38 -0.08
N ALA A 69 6.40 -9.56 1.24
CA ALA A 69 5.82 -10.78 1.77
C ALA A 69 4.35 -10.93 1.36
N GLU A 70 3.61 -9.82 1.28
CA GLU A 70 2.23 -9.79 0.84
C GLU A 70 2.12 -10.12 -0.64
N ALA A 71 2.92 -9.47 -1.50
CA ALA A 71 3.01 -9.77 -2.92
C ALA A 71 3.37 -11.24 -3.16
N LYS A 72 4.27 -11.81 -2.35
CA LYS A 72 4.61 -13.24 -2.43
C LYS A 72 3.44 -14.13 -2.04
N ALA A 73 2.71 -13.80 -0.98
CA ALA A 73 1.51 -14.55 -0.58
C ALA A 73 0.36 -14.43 -1.59
N LYS A 74 0.29 -13.32 -2.34
CA LYS A 74 -0.68 -13.11 -3.42
C LYS A 74 -0.30 -13.85 -4.72
N SER A 75 0.96 -14.25 -4.88
CA SER A 75 1.52 -14.71 -6.18
C SER A 75 0.97 -16.03 -6.71
N ASP A 76 0.50 -16.93 -5.84
CA ASP A 76 -0.13 -18.20 -6.22
C ASP A 76 -1.66 -18.09 -6.37
N GLY A 77 -2.19 -16.87 -6.22
CA GLY A 77 -3.61 -16.56 -6.35
C GLY A 77 -4.44 -16.86 -5.09
N THR A 78 -3.87 -17.37 -3.99
CA THR A 78 -4.61 -17.62 -2.75
C THR A 78 -3.75 -17.40 -1.52
N VAL A 79 -4.10 -16.41 -0.70
CA VAL A 79 -3.46 -16.20 0.60
C VAL A 79 -4.02 -17.19 1.62
N THR A 80 -3.20 -18.16 2.00
CA THR A 80 -3.54 -19.17 3.00
C THR A 80 -3.69 -18.58 4.40
N ALA A 81 -4.33 -19.31 5.32
CA ALA A 81 -4.44 -18.90 6.72
C ALA A 81 -3.06 -18.75 7.40
N LYS A 82 -2.06 -19.56 7.01
CA LYS A 82 -0.70 -19.49 7.54
C LYS A 82 0.02 -18.23 7.07
N GLU A 83 -0.11 -17.88 5.80
CA GLU A 83 0.45 -16.65 5.24
C GLU A 83 -0.22 -15.42 5.84
N ARG A 84 -1.55 -15.44 5.97
CA ARG A 84 -2.29 -14.37 6.65
C ARG A 84 -1.80 -14.15 8.09
N ARG A 85 -1.59 -15.22 8.86
CA ARG A 85 -1.02 -15.13 10.22
C ARG A 85 0.39 -14.55 10.21
N ARG A 86 1.23 -14.94 9.25
CA ARG A 86 2.58 -14.40 9.09
C ARG A 86 2.54 -12.90 8.78
N LEU A 87 1.69 -12.47 7.83
CA LEU A 87 1.52 -11.05 7.48
C LEU A 87 1.06 -10.23 8.70
N HIS A 88 0.09 -10.74 9.46
CA HIS A 88 -0.34 -10.08 10.70
C HIS A 88 0.78 -9.95 11.73
N ALA A 89 1.56 -11.01 11.96
CA ALA A 89 2.70 -10.96 12.87
C ALA A 89 3.76 -9.94 12.43
N MET A 90 4.01 -9.82 11.12
CA MET A 90 4.91 -8.80 10.56
C MET A 90 4.38 -7.39 10.79
N GLN A 91 3.09 -7.14 10.54
CA GLN A 91 2.46 -5.84 10.79
C GLN A 91 2.43 -5.45 12.27
N ASP A 92 2.26 -6.41 13.18
CA ASP A 92 2.32 -6.16 14.62
C ASP A 92 3.76 -5.88 15.09
N GLY A 93 4.77 -6.48 14.45
CA GLY A 93 6.18 -6.10 14.60
C GLY A 93 6.40 -4.64 14.21
N ALA A 94 6.07 -4.31 12.95
CA ALA A 94 6.27 -2.97 12.41
C ALA A 94 5.51 -1.88 13.19
N SER A 95 4.27 -2.16 13.64
CA SER A 95 3.51 -1.22 14.47
C SER A 95 4.19 -0.92 15.81
N ARG A 96 4.79 -1.95 16.45
CA ARG A 96 5.56 -1.79 17.70
C ARG A 96 6.84 -1.00 17.45
N ASP A 97 7.51 -1.24 16.34
CA ASP A 97 8.71 -0.53 15.94
C ASP A 97 8.43 0.94 15.68
N ILE A 98 7.40 1.27 14.91
CA ILE A 98 6.96 2.67 14.70
C ILE A 98 6.64 3.34 16.04
N ARG A 99 5.93 2.65 16.95
CA ARG A 99 5.59 3.22 18.27
C ARG A 99 6.84 3.46 19.10
N ARG A 100 7.73 2.47 19.21
CA ARG A 100 9.00 2.61 19.92
C ARG A 100 9.82 3.76 19.36
N LYS A 101 9.86 3.90 18.04
CA LYS A 101 10.66 4.92 17.36
C LYS A 101 10.10 6.33 17.51
N LYS A 102 8.78 6.51 17.47
CA LYS A 102 8.16 7.82 17.71
C LYS A 102 8.25 8.32 19.16
N HIS A 103 8.46 7.42 20.10
CA HIS A 103 8.54 7.73 21.53
C HIS A 103 9.93 7.47 22.12
N ASN A 104 10.95 7.30 21.27
CA ASN A 104 12.32 7.27 21.77
C ASN A 104 12.77 8.71 22.05
N ASP A 105 13.79 8.88 22.87
CA ASP A 105 14.34 10.21 23.19
C ASP A 105 15.17 10.81 22.03
N ARG A 106 15.15 10.20 20.84
CA ARG A 106 15.90 10.64 19.67
C ARG A 106 14.98 11.42 18.75
N THR A 107 15.10 12.74 18.81
CA THR A 107 14.44 13.63 17.85
C THR A 107 15.33 13.84 16.62
N ALA A 108 14.70 14.16 15.48
CA ALA A 108 15.45 14.65 14.33
C ALA A 108 16.31 15.86 14.75
N PRO A 109 17.56 15.97 14.29
CA PRO A 109 18.37 17.15 14.59
C PRO A 109 17.60 18.39 14.17
N SER A 110 17.35 19.30 15.11
CA SER A 110 16.80 20.62 14.81
C SER A 110 17.79 21.29 13.87
N GLY A 111 17.44 21.38 12.58
CA GLY A 111 18.27 22.06 11.61
C GLY A 111 18.52 23.49 12.07
N SER A 112 19.79 23.81 12.33
CA SER A 112 20.31 25.17 12.50
C SER A 112 20.37 25.90 11.16
#